data_AF-A0AAY5F130-F1
#
_entry.id   AF-A0AAY5F130-F1
#
_cell.length_a   1.000
_cell.length_b   1.000
_cell.length_c   1.000
_cell.angle_alpha   90.00
_cell.angle_beta   90.00
_cell.angle_gamma   90.00
#
_symmetry.space_group_name_H-M   'P 1'
#
loop_
_entity.id
_entity.type
_entity.pdbx_description
1 polymer ?
#
loop_
_entity_poly.entity_id
_entity_poly.type
_entity_poly.pdbx_seq_one_letter_code
_entity_poly.pdbx_strand_id
1 'polypeptide(L)'
;YCLFMVDNGADDWRIAMTYERILFIVLELLVCAIHPIPGQYVFTWTARLAFTYAPSVADADVDIILSIPMFLRLYLIGRVMLLHSKLFTDASSRSIGALNKINFNTRFVMKTLMTICPGTVLLVFSISSWIIAAWTVRVCERYHDKQEVTSNFLGAMWLISITFLSIGYGDMVPHTYCGKGVCLLTGIMGAGCTALVVAVVARKLELTKAEKHVHNFMMDTQLCKRVKNTAANVLRETWLIYKHTKLVKKVDHAKVRKHQRKFLQAIHHVVPITNYSLTQNVMYDLVSELQERSEELDKRIGQLEEKLDSITSSLQALPGLLSQAILQQQRHLLDGLVQHSLTLTRASSQASERSWSSSIRRRRSPSTAPHTSSDSG
;
A
#
# COMPACT_ATOMS: atom_id res chain seq x y z
N TYR A 1 21.35 -12.04 -18.49
CA TYR A 1 22.65 -11.66 -17.93
C TYR A 1 23.52 -10.93 -18.95
N CYS A 2 23.60 -11.37 -20.21
CA CYS A 2 24.17 -10.55 -21.30
C CYS A 2 23.54 -9.15 -21.40
N LEU A 3 22.23 -9.04 -21.13
CA LEU A 3 21.53 -7.75 -21.08
C LEU A 3 22.11 -6.77 -20.04
N PHE A 4 22.61 -7.26 -18.89
CA PHE A 4 23.20 -6.43 -17.84
C PHE A 4 24.61 -5.91 -18.21
N MET A 5 25.38 -6.70 -18.97
CA MET A 5 26.67 -6.23 -19.52
C MET A 5 26.44 -5.16 -20.59
N VAL A 6 25.46 -5.37 -21.48
CA VAL A 6 25.10 -4.42 -22.53
C VAL A 6 24.54 -3.12 -21.95
N ASP A 7 23.65 -3.20 -20.96
CA ASP A 7 23.05 -2.01 -20.33
C ASP A 7 24.06 -1.17 -19.52
N ASN A 8 25.16 -1.77 -19.03
CA ASN A 8 26.17 -1.08 -18.23
C ASN A 8 27.50 -0.83 -18.97
N GLY A 9 27.62 -1.23 -20.24
CA GLY A 9 28.84 -1.05 -21.03
C GLY A 9 30.08 -1.71 -20.41
N ALA A 10 29.90 -2.83 -19.69
CA ALA A 10 30.98 -3.53 -19.03
C ALA A 10 31.47 -4.70 -19.90
N ASP A 11 32.72 -4.65 -20.33
CA ASP A 11 33.34 -5.69 -21.17
C ASP A 11 33.71 -6.96 -20.38
N ASP A 12 33.89 -6.85 -19.06
CA ASP A 12 34.39 -7.92 -18.21
C ASP A 12 33.26 -8.61 -17.42
N TRP A 13 32.91 -9.83 -17.82
CA TRP A 13 31.79 -10.61 -17.24
C TRP A 13 31.96 -10.90 -15.75
N ARG A 14 33.20 -10.89 -15.26
CA ARG A 14 33.54 -11.12 -13.85
C ARG A 14 33.01 -10.01 -12.95
N ILE A 15 32.94 -8.77 -13.45
CA ILE A 15 32.43 -7.61 -12.71
C ILE A 15 30.90 -7.69 -12.58
N ALA A 16 30.23 -8.30 -13.56
CA ALA A 16 28.79 -8.53 -13.54
C ALA A 16 28.36 -9.71 -12.64
N MET A 17 29.29 -10.59 -12.25
CA MET A 17 28.99 -11.85 -11.57
C MET A 17 29.35 -11.80 -10.08
N THR A 18 28.38 -11.48 -9.23
CA THR A 18 28.54 -11.47 -7.76
C THR A 18 28.37 -12.87 -7.16
N TYR A 19 29.00 -13.14 -5.99
CA TYR A 19 28.89 -14.42 -5.28
C TYR A 19 27.44 -14.84 -4.98
N GLU A 20 26.58 -13.89 -4.62
CA GLU A 20 25.15 -14.12 -4.40
C GLU A 20 24.45 -14.60 -5.68
N ARG A 21 24.78 -14.01 -6.83
CA ARG A 21 24.23 -14.43 -8.14
C ARG A 21 24.70 -15.82 -8.53
N ILE A 22 25.98 -16.12 -8.29
CA ILE A 22 26.54 -17.46 -8.54
C ILE A 22 25.84 -18.49 -7.67
N LEU A 23 25.61 -18.20 -6.38
CA LEU A 23 24.91 -19.10 -5.47
C LEU A 23 23.49 -19.40 -5.98
N PHE A 24 22.72 -18.40 -6.40
CA PHE A 24 21.40 -18.61 -7.00
C PHE A 24 21.47 -19.43 -8.29
N ILE A 25 22.45 -19.19 -9.16
CA ILE A 25 22.65 -19.97 -10.39
C ILE A 25 22.97 -21.43 -10.06
N VAL A 26 23.86 -21.69 -9.12
CA VAL A 26 24.22 -23.04 -8.68
C VAL A 26 23.01 -23.75 -8.06
N LEU A 27 22.22 -23.04 -7.26
CA LEU A 27 20.98 -23.58 -6.70
C LEU A 27 19.95 -23.91 -7.79
N GLU A 28 19.73 -23.02 -8.76
CA GLU A 28 18.84 -23.28 -9.90
C GLU A 28 19.33 -24.47 -10.73
N LEU A 29 20.65 -24.59 -10.93
CA LEU A 29 21.26 -25.68 -11.68
C LEU A 29 21.18 -27.01 -10.92
N LEU A 30 21.36 -27.03 -9.60
CA LEU A 30 21.15 -28.20 -8.77
C LEU A 30 19.69 -28.68 -8.83
N VAL A 31 18.73 -27.77 -8.74
CA VAL A 31 17.30 -28.11 -8.88
C VAL A 31 16.99 -28.64 -10.29
N CYS A 32 17.61 -28.09 -11.33
CA CYS A 32 17.48 -28.56 -12.70
C CYS A 32 18.24 -29.88 -12.97
N ALA A 33 19.29 -30.17 -12.20
CA ALA A 33 20.10 -31.38 -12.32
C ALA A 33 19.43 -32.61 -11.67
N ILE A 34 18.47 -32.40 -10.76
CA ILE A 34 17.67 -33.49 -10.21
C ILE A 34 16.75 -34.04 -11.31
N HIS A 35 17.19 -35.08 -11.98
CA HIS A 35 16.43 -35.88 -12.93
C HIS A 35 16.54 -37.35 -12.52
N PRO A 36 15.49 -38.18 -12.72
CA PRO A 36 15.64 -39.63 -12.59
C PRO A 36 16.73 -40.06 -13.58
N ILE A 37 17.80 -40.62 -13.04
CA ILE A 37 18.91 -41.14 -13.83
C ILE A 37 18.45 -42.54 -14.29
N PRO A 38 18.48 -42.85 -15.59
CA PRO A 38 18.06 -44.17 -16.06
C PRO A 38 18.96 -45.25 -15.46
N GLY A 39 18.42 -46.04 -14.51
CA GLY A 39 19.10 -47.17 -13.88
C GLY A 39 18.20 -47.81 -12.80
N GLN A 40 18.19 -49.13 -12.70
CA GLN A 40 17.43 -49.85 -11.66
C GLN A 40 18.16 -49.77 -10.32
N TYR A 41 18.06 -48.62 -9.65
CA TYR A 41 18.57 -48.44 -8.30
C TYR A 41 17.45 -48.68 -7.31
N VAL A 42 17.47 -49.88 -6.71
CA VAL A 42 16.48 -50.30 -5.71
C VAL A 42 17.00 -49.90 -4.32
N PHE A 43 16.22 -49.15 -3.56
CA PHE A 43 16.52 -48.79 -2.17
C PHE A 43 15.52 -49.48 -1.25
N THR A 44 16.00 -50.19 -0.24
CA THR A 44 15.15 -50.83 0.77
C THR A 44 14.57 -49.76 1.70
N TRP A 45 13.34 -49.31 1.41
CA TRP A 45 12.66 -48.31 2.21
C TRP A 45 11.99 -48.98 3.42
N THR A 46 12.65 -48.90 4.58
CA THR A 46 12.06 -49.33 5.85
C THR A 46 11.17 -48.21 6.40
N ALA A 47 9.87 -48.25 6.11
CA ALA A 47 8.90 -47.36 6.73
C ALA A 47 8.20 -48.05 7.90
N ARG A 48 8.06 -47.36 9.03
CA ARG A 48 7.19 -47.83 10.12
C ARG A 48 5.76 -47.44 9.80
N LEU A 49 4.84 -48.40 9.83
CA LEU A 49 3.41 -48.12 9.64
C LEU A 49 2.93 -47.27 10.83
N ALA A 50 2.39 -46.09 10.56
CA ALA A 50 2.16 -45.06 11.58
C ALA A 50 1.07 -45.38 12.62
N PHE A 51 0.31 -46.48 12.45
CA PHE A 51 -0.73 -46.92 13.39
C PHE A 51 -0.36 -48.20 14.14
N THR A 52 0.43 -49.09 13.53
CA THR A 52 0.74 -50.42 14.09
C THR A 52 2.19 -50.53 14.56
N TYR A 53 3.04 -49.51 14.32
CA TYR A 53 4.49 -49.50 14.60
C TYR A 53 5.30 -50.66 14.02
N ALA A 54 4.66 -51.54 13.23
CA ALA A 54 5.31 -52.62 12.53
C ALA A 54 6.24 -52.07 11.43
N PRO A 55 7.49 -52.55 11.33
CA PRO A 55 8.36 -52.22 10.21
C PRO A 55 7.81 -52.90 8.94
N SER A 56 7.38 -52.10 7.97
CA SER A 56 7.09 -52.58 6.61
C SER A 56 8.31 -52.26 5.76
N VAL A 57 8.99 -53.31 5.31
CA VAL A 57 10.12 -53.21 4.37
C VAL A 57 9.51 -53.28 2.97
N ALA A 58 9.62 -52.19 2.21
CA ALA A 58 9.25 -52.19 0.80
C ALA A 58 10.47 -51.74 -0.02
N ASP A 59 10.77 -52.49 -1.08
CA ASP A 59 11.74 -52.08 -2.07
C ASP A 59 11.14 -50.91 -2.86
N ALA A 60 11.69 -49.72 -2.65
CA ALA A 60 11.24 -48.50 -3.31
C ALA A 60 12.30 -48.04 -4.30
N ASP A 61 11.87 -47.78 -5.53
CA ASP A 61 12.77 -47.29 -6.59
C ASP A 61 13.24 -45.87 -6.25
N VAL A 62 14.54 -45.61 -6.35
CA VAL A 62 15.13 -44.27 -6.08
C VAL A 62 14.52 -43.19 -6.98
N ASP A 63 14.07 -43.58 -8.17
CA ASP A 63 13.37 -42.74 -9.15
C ASP A 63 12.11 -42.07 -8.60
N ILE A 64 11.46 -42.69 -7.61
CA ILE A 64 10.25 -42.17 -6.97
C ILE A 64 10.57 -41.00 -6.04
N ILE A 65 11.63 -41.11 -5.24
CA ILE A 65 12.05 -40.02 -4.36
C ILE A 65 12.62 -38.86 -5.18
N LEU A 66 13.32 -39.15 -6.28
CA LEU A 66 13.81 -38.15 -7.24
C LEU A 66 12.70 -37.49 -8.06
N SER A 67 11.51 -38.09 -8.14
CA SER A 67 10.40 -37.52 -8.89
C SER A 67 9.65 -36.39 -8.16
N ILE A 68 9.68 -36.36 -6.82
CA ILE A 68 9.12 -35.28 -6.00
C ILE A 68 9.82 -33.93 -6.28
N PRO A 69 11.16 -33.82 -6.26
CA PRO A 69 11.86 -32.59 -6.63
C PRO A 69 11.75 -32.21 -8.12
N MET A 70 11.27 -33.09 -9.02
CA MET A 70 10.96 -32.67 -10.39
C MET A 70 9.82 -31.64 -10.45
N PHE A 71 8.85 -31.67 -9.53
CA PHE A 71 7.79 -30.66 -9.48
C PHE A 71 8.29 -29.30 -9.01
N LEU A 72 9.45 -29.23 -8.35
CA LEU A 72 10.07 -27.96 -8.04
C LEU A 72 10.29 -27.13 -9.31
N ARG A 73 10.56 -27.78 -10.45
CA ARG A 73 10.72 -27.12 -11.76
C ARG A 73 9.50 -26.34 -12.24
N LEU A 74 8.31 -26.50 -11.66
CA LEU A 74 7.17 -25.62 -11.95
C LEU A 74 7.46 -24.14 -11.65
N TYR A 75 8.43 -23.83 -10.78
CA TYR A 75 8.87 -22.43 -10.57
C TYR A 75 9.40 -21.80 -11.87
N LEU A 76 10.01 -22.60 -12.76
CA LEU A 76 10.53 -22.15 -14.06
C LEU A 76 9.39 -21.76 -15.01
N ILE A 77 8.26 -22.46 -14.97
CA ILE A 77 7.06 -22.12 -15.76
C ILE A 77 6.51 -20.77 -15.29
N GLY A 78 6.44 -20.55 -13.97
CA GLY A 78 6.08 -19.24 -13.41
C GLY A 78 7.03 -18.14 -13.90
N ARG A 79 8.35 -18.38 -13.87
CA ARG A 79 9.36 -17.43 -14.36
C ARG A 79 9.21 -17.14 -15.86
N VAL A 80 8.94 -18.15 -16.68
CA VAL A 80 8.73 -18.00 -18.14
C VAL A 80 7.42 -17.27 -18.44
N MET A 81 6.34 -17.58 -17.72
CA MET A 81 5.07 -16.85 -17.83
C MET A 81 5.24 -15.38 -17.49
N LEU A 82 5.99 -15.06 -16.43
CA LEU A 82 6.30 -13.69 -16.05
C LEU A 82 7.21 -12.99 -17.08
N LEU A 83 8.17 -13.71 -17.66
CA LEU A 83 9.06 -13.19 -18.70
C LEU A 83 8.34 -12.94 -20.03
N HIS A 84 7.32 -13.74 -20.37
CA HIS A 84 6.57 -13.60 -21.62
C HIS A 84 5.31 -12.73 -21.47
N SER A 85 5.00 -12.28 -20.25
CA SER A 85 3.87 -11.38 -20.03
C SER A 85 4.16 -10.02 -20.66
N LYS A 86 3.42 -9.69 -21.72
CA LYS A 86 3.52 -8.40 -22.43
C LYS A 86 3.34 -7.20 -21.51
N LEU A 87 2.67 -7.37 -20.37
CA LEU A 87 2.47 -6.31 -19.37
C LEU A 87 3.79 -5.80 -18.74
N PHE A 88 4.80 -6.67 -18.56
CA PHE A 88 6.06 -6.33 -17.86
C PHE A 88 7.28 -6.25 -18.77
N THR A 89 7.16 -6.74 -20.01
CA THR A 89 8.24 -6.72 -21.00
C THR A 89 8.11 -5.63 -22.04
N ASP A 90 6.98 -4.93 -22.07
CA ASP A 90 6.79 -3.82 -23.00
C ASP A 90 7.79 -2.69 -22.73
N ALA A 91 8.28 -2.07 -23.81
CA ALA A 91 9.25 -0.98 -23.73
C ALA A 91 8.68 0.21 -22.95
N SER A 92 7.37 0.43 -23.05
CA SER A 92 6.65 1.48 -22.33
C SER A 92 6.72 1.29 -20.81
N SER A 93 6.47 0.09 -20.31
CA SER A 93 6.50 -0.20 -18.87
C SER A 93 7.93 -0.11 -18.34
N ARG A 94 8.93 -0.63 -19.06
CA ARG A 94 10.36 -0.47 -18.69
C ARG A 94 10.80 0.98 -18.62
N SER A 95 10.39 1.82 -19.57
CA SER A 95 10.69 3.26 -19.57
C SER A 95 10.08 3.95 -18.35
N ILE A 96 8.81 3.66 -18.04
CA ILE A 96 8.12 4.22 -16.87
C ILE A 96 8.78 3.77 -15.57
N GLY A 97 9.22 2.51 -15.48
CA GLY A 97 9.94 1.99 -14.31
C GLY A 97 11.30 2.65 -14.10
N ALA A 98 12.06 2.89 -15.18
CA ALA A 98 13.34 3.60 -15.13
C ALA A 98 13.16 5.06 -14.66
N LEU A 99 12.14 5.76 -15.16
CA LEU A 99 11.80 7.12 -14.74
C LEU A 99 11.43 7.20 -13.25
N ASN A 100 10.76 6.17 -12.72
CA ASN A 100 10.40 6.09 -11.31
C ASN A 100 11.47 5.44 -10.41
N LYS A 101 12.63 5.04 -10.96
CA LYS A 101 13.67 4.26 -10.27
C LYS A 101 13.14 2.98 -9.61
N ILE A 102 12.11 2.36 -10.19
CA ILE A 102 11.52 1.12 -9.69
C ILE A 102 12.16 -0.06 -10.42
N ASN A 103 12.84 -0.93 -9.67
CA ASN A 103 13.39 -2.17 -10.21
C ASN A 103 12.27 -3.21 -10.39
N PHE A 104 12.17 -3.78 -11.59
CA PHE A 104 11.22 -4.85 -11.92
C PHE A 104 11.61 -6.17 -11.22
N ASN A 105 11.27 -6.29 -9.94
CA ASN A 105 11.49 -7.48 -9.13
C ASN A 105 10.35 -8.50 -9.28
N THR A 106 10.65 -9.80 -9.16
CA THR A 106 9.65 -10.89 -9.16
C THR A 106 8.57 -10.69 -8.08
N ARG A 107 8.95 -10.14 -6.93
CA ARG A 107 8.04 -9.78 -5.83
C ARG A 107 7.05 -8.67 -6.22
N PHE A 108 7.51 -7.67 -6.97
CA PHE A 108 6.66 -6.61 -7.52
C PHE A 108 5.68 -7.19 -8.54
N VAL A 109 6.17 -8.04 -9.43
CA VAL A 109 5.36 -8.71 -10.45
C VAL A 109 4.26 -9.57 -9.82
N MET A 110 4.59 -10.39 -8.82
CA MET A 110 3.61 -11.22 -8.12
C MET A 110 2.55 -10.37 -7.39
N LYS A 111 2.97 -9.26 -6.77
CA LYS A 111 2.05 -8.29 -6.13
C LYS A 111 1.10 -7.65 -7.15
N THR A 112 1.62 -7.25 -8.30
CA THR A 112 0.83 -6.66 -9.40
C THR A 112 -0.16 -7.68 -9.97
N LEU A 113 0.27 -8.92 -10.18
CA LEU A 113 -0.58 -9.99 -10.68
C LEU A 113 -1.74 -10.32 -9.71
N MET A 114 -1.45 -10.40 -8.40
CA MET A 114 -2.44 -10.54 -7.33
C MET A 114 -3.38 -9.33 -7.21
N THR A 115 -3.02 -8.17 -7.76
CA THR A 115 -3.86 -6.97 -7.71
C THR A 115 -4.81 -6.90 -8.91
N ILE A 116 -4.33 -7.24 -10.12
CA ILE A 116 -5.10 -7.15 -11.37
C ILE A 116 -6.19 -8.22 -11.42
N CYS A 117 -5.81 -9.49 -11.31
CA CYS A 117 -6.72 -10.64 -11.45
C CYS A 117 -6.47 -11.70 -10.37
N PRO A 118 -6.68 -11.36 -9.08
CA PRO A 118 -6.40 -12.26 -7.96
C PRO A 118 -7.11 -13.63 -8.08
N GLY A 119 -8.36 -13.63 -8.56
CA GLY A 119 -9.15 -14.87 -8.69
C GLY A 119 -8.55 -15.87 -9.66
N THR A 120 -8.16 -15.43 -10.86
CA THR A 120 -7.55 -16.31 -11.87
C THR A 120 -6.23 -16.88 -11.38
N VAL A 121 -5.40 -16.07 -10.71
CA VAL A 121 -4.09 -16.47 -10.20
C VAL A 121 -4.22 -17.50 -9.08
N LEU A 122 -5.11 -17.24 -8.11
CA LEU A 122 -5.39 -18.16 -7.02
C LEU A 122 -5.99 -19.47 -7.52
N LEU A 123 -6.87 -19.42 -8.53
CA LEU A 123 -7.46 -20.61 -9.14
C LEU A 123 -6.39 -21.47 -9.83
N VAL A 124 -5.56 -20.87 -10.69
CA VAL A 124 -4.48 -21.59 -11.38
C VAL A 124 -3.50 -22.20 -10.37
N PHE A 125 -3.11 -21.43 -9.36
CA PHE A 125 -2.26 -21.93 -8.27
C PHE A 125 -2.90 -23.10 -7.53
N SER A 126 -4.17 -22.98 -7.15
CA SER A 126 -4.89 -24.04 -6.41
C SER A 126 -5.00 -25.32 -7.22
N ILE A 127 -5.44 -25.25 -8.48
CA ILE A 127 -5.55 -26.44 -9.36
C ILE A 127 -4.19 -27.09 -9.58
N SER A 128 -3.14 -26.31 -9.86
CA SER A 128 -1.80 -26.86 -10.03
C SER A 128 -1.29 -27.55 -8.76
N SER A 129 -1.50 -26.93 -7.60
CA SER A 129 -1.11 -27.51 -6.31
C SER A 129 -1.87 -28.80 -5.98
N TRP A 130 -3.16 -28.89 -6.35
CA TRP A 130 -3.96 -30.12 -6.19
C TRP A 130 -3.41 -31.27 -7.01
N ILE A 131 -3.09 -31.03 -8.29
CA ILE A 131 -2.59 -32.08 -9.18
C ILE A 131 -1.23 -32.59 -8.66
N ILE A 132 -0.34 -31.68 -8.24
CA ILE A 132 0.98 -32.02 -7.71
C ILE A 132 0.86 -32.81 -6.40
N ALA A 133 0.04 -32.33 -5.46
CA ALA A 133 -0.14 -33.00 -4.18
C ALA A 133 -0.79 -34.38 -4.33
N ALA A 134 -1.79 -34.52 -5.21
CA ALA A 134 -2.46 -35.80 -5.48
C ALA A 134 -1.49 -36.80 -6.11
N TRP A 135 -0.67 -36.34 -7.05
CA TRP A 135 0.36 -37.18 -7.63
C TRP A 135 1.41 -37.60 -6.59
N THR A 136 1.85 -36.69 -5.73
CA THR A 136 2.84 -36.96 -4.68
C THR A 136 2.32 -37.96 -3.66
N VAL A 137 1.07 -37.81 -3.19
CA VAL A 137 0.45 -38.78 -2.26
C VAL A 137 0.30 -40.14 -2.91
N ARG A 138 -0.18 -40.22 -4.16
CA ARG A 138 -0.28 -41.48 -4.91
C ARG A 138 1.07 -42.20 -4.93
N VAL A 139 2.14 -41.47 -5.23
CA VAL A 139 3.49 -42.02 -5.31
C VAL A 139 3.98 -42.51 -3.95
N CYS A 140 3.70 -41.77 -2.87
CA CYS A 140 4.08 -42.15 -1.52
C CYS A 140 3.30 -43.35 -0.96
N GLU A 141 2.03 -43.53 -1.32
CA GLU A 141 1.20 -44.64 -0.83
C GLU A 141 1.23 -45.89 -1.75
N ARG A 142 1.71 -45.77 -3.00
CA ARG A 142 1.71 -46.85 -4.02
C ARG A 142 2.33 -48.18 -3.56
N TYR A 143 3.35 -48.14 -2.70
CA TYR A 143 4.11 -49.32 -2.26
C TYR A 143 3.71 -49.84 -0.88
N HIS A 144 2.77 -49.18 -0.19
CA HIS A 144 2.40 -49.51 1.19
C HIS A 144 0.90 -49.80 1.39
N ASP A 145 0.06 -49.47 0.41
CA ASP A 145 -1.37 -49.75 0.48
C ASP A 145 -1.67 -51.17 -0.06
N LYS A 146 -2.04 -52.09 0.84
CA LYS A 146 -2.49 -53.44 0.46
C LYS A 146 -3.92 -53.47 -0.09
N GLN A 147 -4.66 -52.36 0.02
CA GLN A 147 -6.09 -52.31 -0.26
C GLN A 147 -6.44 -51.60 -1.58
N GLU A 148 -5.46 -51.15 -2.36
CA GLU A 148 -5.58 -50.48 -3.68
C GLU A 148 -6.47 -49.21 -3.73
N VAL A 149 -7.19 -48.84 -2.66
CA VAL A 149 -8.14 -47.71 -2.67
C VAL A 149 -7.42 -46.36 -2.74
N THR A 150 -6.34 -46.15 -1.99
CA THR A 150 -5.54 -44.90 -2.08
C THR A 150 -4.56 -44.90 -3.24
N SER A 151 -4.31 -46.07 -3.84
CA SER A 151 -3.41 -46.23 -4.98
C SER A 151 -3.98 -45.63 -6.27
N ASN A 152 -5.32 -45.54 -6.41
CA ASN A 152 -5.98 -44.96 -7.57
C ASN A 152 -5.84 -43.43 -7.61
N PHE A 153 -5.54 -42.87 -8.79
CA PHE A 153 -5.32 -41.43 -8.97
C PHE A 153 -6.56 -40.61 -8.58
N LEU A 154 -7.75 -41.13 -8.88
CA LEU A 154 -9.02 -40.52 -8.48
C LEU A 154 -9.19 -40.48 -6.95
N GLY A 155 -8.77 -41.53 -6.24
CA GLY A 155 -8.79 -41.59 -4.77
C GLY A 155 -7.82 -40.60 -4.13
N ALA A 156 -6.62 -40.46 -4.70
CA ALA A 156 -5.65 -39.44 -4.26
C ALA A 156 -6.13 -38.01 -4.55
N MET A 157 -6.77 -37.76 -5.70
CA MET A 157 -7.38 -36.46 -6.00
C MET A 157 -8.53 -36.12 -5.05
N TRP A 158 -9.38 -37.10 -4.71
CA TRP A 158 -10.45 -36.96 -3.73
C TRP A 158 -9.91 -36.56 -2.35
N LEU A 159 -8.95 -37.33 -1.84
CA LEU A 159 -8.28 -37.08 -0.55
C LEU A 159 -7.67 -35.68 -0.48
N ILE A 160 -6.91 -35.28 -1.50
CA ILE A 160 -6.26 -33.97 -1.54
C ILE A 160 -7.28 -32.82 -1.65
N SER A 161 -8.35 -32.99 -2.43
CA SER A 161 -9.40 -31.96 -2.54
C SER A 161 -10.08 -31.70 -1.19
N ILE A 162 -10.47 -32.76 -0.49
CA ILE A 162 -11.11 -32.69 0.84
C ILE A 162 -10.15 -32.11 1.90
N THR A 163 -8.88 -32.48 1.82
CA THR A 163 -7.84 -31.98 2.73
C THR A 163 -7.55 -30.50 2.49
N PHE A 164 -7.48 -30.06 1.23
CA PHE A 164 -7.25 -28.67 0.87
C PHE A 164 -8.44 -27.75 1.24
N LEU A 165 -9.67 -28.25 1.11
CA LEU A 165 -10.86 -27.55 1.59
C LEU A 165 -11.02 -27.61 3.12
N SER A 166 -10.13 -28.31 3.82
CA SER A 166 -10.19 -28.53 5.27
C SER A 166 -11.50 -29.16 5.74
N ILE A 167 -12.11 -30.05 4.93
CA ILE A 167 -13.34 -30.79 5.28
C ILE A 167 -13.00 -32.03 6.11
N GLY A 168 -12.09 -32.88 5.60
CA GLY A 168 -11.57 -34.05 6.30
C GLY A 168 -12.60 -35.10 6.72
N TYR A 169 -13.32 -35.73 5.78
CA TYR A 169 -14.32 -36.78 6.10
C TYR A 169 -13.74 -37.99 6.84
N GLY A 170 -12.46 -38.33 6.60
CA GLY A 170 -11.78 -39.45 7.26
C GLY A 170 -12.10 -40.84 6.67
N ASP A 171 -12.75 -40.88 5.51
CA ASP A 171 -13.01 -42.07 4.70
C ASP A 171 -11.73 -42.66 4.07
N MET A 172 -10.77 -41.80 3.73
CA MET A 172 -9.46 -42.16 3.22
C MET A 172 -8.37 -41.41 4.00
N VAL A 173 -7.32 -42.10 4.44
CA VAL A 173 -6.23 -41.52 5.24
C VAL A 173 -4.88 -42.09 4.78
N PRO A 174 -3.83 -41.27 4.59
CA PRO A 174 -2.51 -41.77 4.24
C PRO A 174 -1.89 -42.55 5.41
N HIS A 175 -1.33 -43.71 5.12
CA HIS A 175 -0.70 -44.55 6.12
C HIS A 175 0.81 -44.32 6.22
N THR A 176 1.44 -43.78 5.18
CA THR A 176 2.87 -43.44 5.17
C THR A 176 3.17 -42.07 5.79
N TYR A 177 4.37 -41.91 6.35
CA TYR A 177 4.82 -40.61 6.85
C TYR A 177 4.94 -39.55 5.74
N CYS A 178 5.33 -39.96 4.53
CA CYS A 178 5.36 -39.05 3.37
C CYS A 178 3.95 -38.55 3.05
N GLY A 179 2.96 -39.44 2.89
CA GLY A 179 1.58 -39.07 2.58
C GLY A 179 0.97 -38.16 3.65
N LYS A 180 1.23 -38.45 4.93
CA LYS A 180 0.83 -37.57 6.05
C LYS A 180 1.48 -36.19 5.97
N GLY A 181 2.77 -36.12 5.62
CA GLY A 181 3.47 -34.85 5.43
C GLY A 181 2.88 -34.02 4.28
N VAL A 182 2.57 -34.66 3.15
CA VAL A 182 1.93 -33.98 2.00
C VAL A 182 0.52 -33.50 2.35
N CYS A 183 -0.28 -34.29 3.07
CA CYS A 183 -1.60 -33.85 3.53
C CYS A 183 -1.51 -32.66 4.50
N LEU A 184 -0.53 -32.65 5.41
CA LEU A 184 -0.29 -31.51 6.30
C LEU A 184 0.06 -30.23 5.53
N LEU A 185 1.00 -30.33 4.58
CA LEU A 185 1.38 -29.19 3.73
C LEU A 185 0.21 -28.70 2.88
N THR A 186 -0.59 -29.62 2.34
CA THR A 186 -1.80 -29.32 1.56
C THR A 186 -2.82 -28.57 2.42
N GLY A 187 -3.02 -28.98 3.67
CA GLY A 187 -3.92 -28.28 4.61
C GLY A 187 -3.45 -26.86 4.93
N ILE A 188 -2.15 -26.66 5.19
CA ILE A 188 -1.56 -25.33 5.43
C ILE A 188 -1.73 -24.44 4.19
N MET A 189 -1.43 -24.97 3.00
CA MET A 189 -1.60 -24.25 1.74
C MET A 189 -3.08 -23.92 1.47
N GLY A 190 -3.99 -24.86 1.72
CA GLY A 190 -5.43 -24.66 1.58
C GLY A 190 -5.96 -23.54 2.48
N ALA A 191 -5.57 -23.54 3.75
CA ALA A 191 -5.89 -22.46 4.70
C ALA A 191 -5.32 -21.10 4.25
N GLY A 192 -4.11 -21.06 3.71
CA GLY A 192 -3.53 -19.84 3.13
C GLY A 192 -4.32 -19.33 1.92
N CYS A 193 -4.72 -20.24 1.02
CA CYS A 193 -5.51 -19.91 -0.15
C CYS A 193 -6.91 -19.40 0.22
N THR A 194 -7.60 -20.04 1.18
CA THR A 194 -8.92 -19.57 1.64
C THR A 194 -8.84 -18.20 2.28
N ALA A 195 -7.83 -17.94 3.12
CA ALA A 195 -7.59 -16.61 3.70
C ALA A 195 -7.36 -15.53 2.62
N LEU A 196 -6.57 -15.83 1.58
CA LEU A 196 -6.35 -14.93 0.46
C LEU A 196 -7.63 -14.66 -0.34
N VAL A 197 -8.44 -15.69 -0.60
CA VAL A 197 -9.74 -15.54 -1.28
C VAL A 197 -10.66 -14.62 -0.49
N VAL A 198 -10.79 -14.84 0.83
CA VAL A 198 -11.61 -13.97 1.70
C VAL A 198 -11.13 -12.52 1.65
N ALA A 199 -9.81 -12.28 1.74
CA ALA A 199 -9.25 -10.94 1.65
C ALA A 199 -9.51 -10.27 0.29
N VAL A 200 -9.47 -11.04 -0.81
CA VAL A 200 -9.77 -10.54 -2.15
C VAL A 200 -11.25 -10.20 -2.29
N VAL A 201 -12.13 -11.09 -1.83
CA VAL A 201 -13.58 -10.90 -1.87
C VAL A 201 -13.96 -9.66 -1.06
N ALA A 202 -13.40 -9.48 0.15
CA ALA A 202 -13.63 -8.28 0.95
C ALA A 202 -13.32 -6.99 0.18
N ARG A 203 -12.13 -6.89 -0.43
CA ARG A 203 -11.73 -5.72 -1.23
C ARG A 203 -12.60 -5.49 -2.48
N LYS A 204 -13.14 -6.55 -3.08
CA LYS A 204 -14.02 -6.45 -4.25
C LYS A 204 -15.47 -6.12 -3.89
N LEU A 205 -15.88 -6.41 -2.65
CA LEU A 205 -17.20 -6.04 -2.11
C LEU A 205 -17.21 -4.64 -1.51
N GLU A 206 -16.05 -4.05 -1.23
CA GLU A 206 -15.95 -2.65 -0.85
C GLU A 206 -16.45 -1.76 -2.00
N LEU A 207 -17.59 -1.11 -1.76
CA LEU A 207 -18.18 -0.13 -2.67
C LEU A 207 -17.16 0.98 -2.98
N THR A 208 -17.01 1.28 -4.26
CA THR A 208 -16.18 2.42 -4.68
C THR A 208 -16.74 3.73 -4.14
N LYS A 209 -15.90 4.77 -4.08
CA LYS A 209 -16.32 6.11 -3.63
C LYS A 209 -17.52 6.63 -4.42
N ALA A 210 -17.55 6.38 -5.73
CA ALA A 210 -18.64 6.76 -6.62
C ALA A 210 -19.92 5.96 -6.34
N GLU A 211 -19.84 4.63 -6.23
CA GLU A 211 -20.99 3.78 -5.89
C GLU A 211 -21.57 4.13 -4.52
N LYS A 212 -20.71 4.40 -3.54
CA LYS A 212 -21.13 4.86 -2.20
C LYS A 212 -21.85 6.20 -2.27
N HIS A 213 -21.38 7.14 -3.09
CA HIS A 213 -22.07 8.41 -3.29
C HIS A 213 -23.46 8.22 -3.91
N VAL A 214 -23.56 7.39 -4.95
CA VAL A 214 -24.86 7.05 -5.57
C VAL A 214 -25.78 6.34 -4.58
N HIS A 215 -25.24 5.41 -3.78
CA HIS A 215 -26.00 4.71 -2.74
C HIS A 215 -26.52 5.66 -1.67
N ASN A 216 -25.70 6.60 -1.20
CA ASN A 216 -26.11 7.62 -0.25
C ASN A 216 -27.21 8.52 -0.83
N PHE A 217 -27.04 9.02 -2.05
CA PHE A 217 -28.06 9.82 -2.73
C PHE A 217 -29.39 9.07 -2.88
N MET A 218 -29.33 7.78 -3.22
CA MET A 218 -30.50 6.91 -3.30
C MET A 218 -31.17 6.75 -1.93
N MET A 219 -30.39 6.55 -0.86
CA MET A 219 -30.90 6.47 0.51
C MET A 219 -31.59 7.77 0.93
N ASP A 220 -30.97 8.92 0.67
CA ASP A 220 -31.52 10.25 1.02
C ASP A 220 -32.83 10.54 0.29
N THR A 221 -32.89 10.18 -1.00
CA THR A 221 -34.12 10.29 -1.80
C THR A 221 -35.24 9.44 -1.20
N GLN A 222 -34.94 8.21 -0.76
CA GLN A 222 -35.90 7.33 -0.11
C GLN A 222 -36.35 7.85 1.26
N LEU A 223 -35.42 8.38 2.06
CA LEU A 223 -35.73 9.00 3.36
C LEU A 223 -36.66 10.20 3.18
N CYS A 224 -36.37 11.10 2.22
CA CYS A 224 -37.21 12.25 1.92
C CYS A 224 -38.64 11.83 1.54
N LYS A 225 -38.79 10.81 0.68
CA LYS A 225 -40.10 10.25 0.32
C LYS A 225 -40.83 9.71 1.54
N ARG A 226 -40.12 8.99 2.42
CA ARG A 226 -40.70 8.41 3.65
C ARG A 226 -41.17 9.51 4.61
N VAL A 227 -40.35 10.54 4.85
CA VAL A 227 -40.71 11.70 5.69
C VAL A 227 -41.96 12.40 5.15
N LYS A 228 -42.02 12.69 3.85
CA LYS A 228 -43.19 13.31 3.22
C LYS A 228 -44.46 12.48 3.40
N ASN A 229 -44.37 11.16 3.19
CA ASN A 229 -45.51 10.25 3.37
C ASN A 229 -45.97 10.17 4.83
N THR A 230 -45.04 10.05 5.77
CA THR A 230 -45.39 10.00 7.20
C THR A 230 -45.92 11.35 7.70
N ALA A 231 -45.39 12.48 7.24
CA ALA A 231 -45.93 13.81 7.53
C ALA A 231 -47.36 13.98 7.00
N ALA A 232 -47.66 13.47 5.79
CA ALA A 232 -49.02 13.44 5.27
C ALA A 232 -49.96 12.61 6.15
N ASN A 233 -49.50 11.48 6.69
CA ASN A 233 -50.27 10.67 7.64
C ASN A 233 -50.51 11.41 8.96
N VAL A 234 -49.51 12.14 9.49
CA VAL A 234 -49.69 12.98 10.69
C VAL A 234 -50.82 13.98 10.46
N LEU A 235 -50.76 14.75 9.36
CA LEU A 235 -51.80 15.73 9.02
C LEU A 235 -53.19 15.10 8.86
N ARG A 236 -53.26 13.95 8.17
CA ARG A 236 -54.50 13.19 7.97
C ARG A 236 -55.12 12.77 9.31
N GLU A 237 -54.32 12.18 10.21
CA GLU A 237 -54.82 11.71 11.50
C GLU A 237 -55.17 12.88 12.43
N THR A 238 -54.41 13.99 12.41
CA THR A 238 -54.76 15.23 13.13
C THR A 238 -56.12 15.78 12.68
N TRP A 239 -56.36 15.85 11.38
CA TRP A 239 -57.65 16.28 10.84
C TRP A 239 -58.80 15.34 11.22
N LEU A 240 -58.59 14.02 11.15
CA LEU A 240 -59.59 13.03 11.54
C LEU A 240 -59.94 13.11 13.04
N ILE A 241 -58.94 13.36 13.90
CA ILE A 241 -59.16 13.61 15.33
C ILE A 241 -60.03 14.86 15.49
N TYR A 242 -59.67 15.98 14.87
CA TYR A 242 -60.44 17.23 14.96
C TYR A 242 -61.89 17.05 14.48
N LYS A 243 -62.10 16.40 13.34
CA LYS A 243 -63.43 16.09 12.79
C LYS A 243 -64.26 15.28 13.79
N HIS A 244 -63.73 14.18 14.32
CA HIS A 244 -64.47 13.28 15.22
C HIS A 244 -64.63 13.82 16.65
N THR A 245 -63.86 14.84 17.04
CA THR A 245 -63.99 15.49 18.36
C THR A 245 -64.87 16.73 18.34
N LYS A 246 -64.85 17.55 17.26
CA LYS A 246 -65.51 18.87 17.23
C LYS A 246 -66.65 19.01 16.21
N LEU A 247 -66.62 18.28 15.09
CA LEU A 247 -67.58 18.48 13.98
C LEU A 247 -68.77 17.50 13.99
N VAL A 248 -68.74 16.44 14.81
CA VAL A 248 -69.80 15.42 14.83
C VAL A 248 -70.74 15.64 16.03
N LYS A 249 -72.06 15.62 15.79
CA LYS A 249 -73.12 15.82 16.80
C LYS A 249 -73.09 14.82 17.98
N LYS A 250 -72.60 13.59 17.76
CA LYS A 250 -72.36 12.58 18.82
C LYS A 250 -70.91 12.11 18.76
N VAL A 251 -70.16 12.32 19.84
CA VAL A 251 -68.74 11.95 19.94
C VAL A 251 -68.60 10.46 20.23
N ASP A 252 -67.81 9.78 19.41
CA ASP A 252 -67.56 8.34 19.51
C ASP A 252 -66.12 8.10 20.02
N HIS A 253 -65.96 7.95 21.34
CA HIS A 253 -64.64 7.92 22.00
C HIS A 253 -63.74 6.77 21.53
N ALA A 254 -64.30 5.66 21.04
CA ALA A 254 -63.52 4.54 20.51
C ALA A 254 -62.81 4.90 19.19
N LYS A 255 -63.49 5.62 18.28
CA LYS A 255 -62.92 6.08 17.01
C LYS A 255 -61.86 7.15 17.22
N VAL A 256 -62.06 8.07 18.15
CA VAL A 256 -61.07 9.10 18.50
C VAL A 256 -59.78 8.45 19.03
N ARG A 257 -59.88 7.49 19.96
CA ARG A 257 -58.71 6.76 20.48
C ARG A 257 -57.96 5.96 19.42
N LYS A 258 -58.66 5.47 18.38
CA LYS A 258 -58.02 4.78 17.25
C LYS A 258 -57.16 5.75 16.42
N HIS A 259 -57.69 6.93 16.08
CA HIS A 259 -56.94 7.94 15.32
C HIS A 259 -55.82 8.57 16.15
N GLN A 260 -56.02 8.78 17.46
CA GLN A 260 -54.95 9.21 18.37
C GLN A 260 -53.79 8.21 18.43
N ARG A 261 -54.06 6.90 18.47
CA ARG A 261 -53.01 5.88 18.41
C ARG A 261 -52.23 5.93 17.09
N LYS A 262 -52.94 6.04 15.96
CA LYS A 262 -52.30 6.16 14.64
C LYS A 262 -51.50 7.44 14.48
N PHE A 263 -51.99 8.56 15.00
CA PHE A 263 -51.26 9.83 15.06
C PHE A 263 -49.97 9.70 15.88
N LEU A 264 -50.03 9.10 17.07
CA LEU A 264 -48.86 8.88 17.92
C LEU A 264 -47.82 7.98 17.23
N GLN A 265 -48.28 6.92 16.54
CA GLN A 265 -47.42 6.05 15.72
C GLN A 265 -46.77 6.81 14.56
N ALA A 266 -47.52 7.67 13.87
CA ALA A 266 -46.98 8.48 12.79
C ALA A 266 -45.93 9.48 13.29
N ILE A 267 -46.15 10.13 14.44
CA ILE A 267 -45.14 11.00 15.09
C ILE A 267 -43.90 10.20 15.46
N HIS A 268 -44.07 9.04 16.12
CA HIS A 268 -42.96 8.20 16.52
C HIS A 268 -42.13 7.73 15.31
N HIS A 269 -42.72 7.60 14.13
CA HIS A 269 -42.00 7.30 12.90
C HIS A 269 -41.28 8.53 12.31
N VAL A 270 -41.87 9.72 12.33
CA VAL A 270 -41.24 10.93 11.76
C VAL A 270 -40.03 11.39 12.59
N VAL A 271 -40.20 11.52 13.90
CA VAL A 271 -39.22 12.13 14.82
C VAL A 271 -37.81 11.54 14.69
N PRO A 272 -37.59 10.21 14.72
CA PRO A 272 -36.25 9.65 14.58
C PRO A 272 -35.68 9.84 13.18
N ILE A 273 -36.50 9.81 12.13
CA ILE A 273 -36.03 10.02 10.75
C ILE A 273 -35.57 11.47 10.57
N THR A 274 -36.33 12.44 11.08
CA THR A 274 -35.96 13.86 11.05
C THR A 274 -34.74 14.15 11.90
N ASN A 275 -34.64 13.54 13.09
CA ASN A 275 -33.45 13.67 13.95
C ASN A 275 -32.21 13.09 13.28
N TYR A 276 -32.32 11.92 12.63
CA TYR A 276 -31.21 11.34 11.89
C TYR A 276 -30.74 12.25 10.74
N SER A 277 -31.68 12.79 9.94
CA SER A 277 -31.32 13.75 8.88
C SER A 277 -30.71 15.04 9.42
N LEU A 278 -31.18 15.53 10.56
CA LEU A 278 -30.62 16.72 11.21
C LEU A 278 -29.19 16.45 11.67
N THR A 279 -28.95 15.33 12.35
CA THR A 279 -27.61 14.92 12.79
C THR A 279 -26.66 14.74 11.60
N GLN A 280 -27.13 14.19 10.48
CA GLN A 280 -26.32 14.08 9.27
C GLN A 280 -25.95 15.45 8.69
N ASN A 281 -26.91 16.38 8.57
CA ASN A 281 -26.62 17.73 8.09
C ASN A 281 -25.62 18.46 8.99
N VAL A 282 -25.80 18.38 10.32
CA VAL A 282 -24.86 18.95 11.29
C VAL A 282 -23.47 18.33 11.16
N MET A 283 -23.38 17.02 10.92
CA MET A 283 -22.10 16.33 10.68
C MET A 283 -21.43 16.84 9.39
N TYR A 284 -22.20 17.03 8.30
CA TYR A 284 -21.66 17.55 7.04
C TYR A 284 -21.15 18.99 7.20
N ASP A 285 -21.90 19.86 7.89
CA ASP A 285 -21.48 21.24 8.17
C ASP A 285 -20.19 21.26 9.02
N LEU A 286 -20.11 20.41 10.05
CA LEU A 286 -18.91 20.30 10.89
C LEU A 286 -17.70 19.80 10.08
N VAL A 287 -17.88 18.80 9.22
CA VAL A 287 -16.80 18.30 8.35
C VAL A 287 -16.35 19.38 7.38
N SER A 288 -17.28 20.16 6.82
CA SER A 288 -16.95 21.30 5.94
C SER A 288 -16.15 22.36 6.69
N GLU A 289 -16.58 22.74 7.89
CA GLU A 289 -15.87 23.71 8.74
C GLU A 289 -14.48 23.21 9.14
N LEU A 290 -14.35 21.91 9.46
CA LEU A 290 -13.05 21.29 9.74
C LEU A 290 -12.13 21.32 8.52
N GLN A 291 -12.67 21.12 7.32
CA GLN A 291 -11.88 21.14 6.10
C GLN A 291 -11.39 22.56 5.78
N GLU A 292 -12.25 23.58 5.95
CA GLU A 292 -11.85 24.99 5.83
C GLU A 292 -10.76 25.36 6.85
N ARG A 293 -10.89 24.90 8.09
CA ARG A 293 -9.85 25.07 9.12
C ARG A 293 -8.56 24.34 8.77
N SER A 294 -8.63 23.15 8.17
CA SER A 294 -7.46 22.41 7.70
C SER A 294 -6.73 23.19 6.60
N GLU A 295 -7.45 23.74 5.63
CA GLU A 295 -6.87 24.55 4.55
C GLU A 295 -6.22 25.83 5.07
N GLU A 296 -6.83 26.50 6.06
CA GLU A 296 -6.23 27.65 6.74
C GLU A 296 -4.96 27.27 7.51
N LEU A 297 -4.95 26.10 8.18
CA LEU A 297 -3.76 25.60 8.85
C LEU A 297 -2.64 25.28 7.86
N ASP A 298 -2.94 24.63 6.74
CA ASP A 298 -1.96 24.34 5.69
C ASP A 298 -1.36 25.63 5.11
N LYS A 299 -2.16 26.68 4.91
CA LYS A 299 -1.66 28.01 4.52
C LYS A 299 -0.72 28.61 5.55
N ARG A 300 -1.05 28.51 6.84
CA ARG A 300 -0.17 29.00 7.92
C ARG A 300 1.12 28.21 8.02
N ILE A 301 1.08 26.90 7.79
CA ILE A 301 2.27 26.05 7.73
C ILE A 301 3.14 26.49 6.55
N GLY A 302 2.57 26.68 5.35
CA GLY A 302 3.32 27.19 4.19
C GLY A 302 3.97 28.56 4.45
N GLN A 303 3.25 29.49 5.10
CA GLN A 303 3.82 30.79 5.48
C GLN A 303 4.96 30.66 6.51
N LEU A 304 4.87 29.70 7.43
CA LEU A 304 5.93 29.42 8.39
C LEU A 304 7.16 28.82 7.70
N GLU A 305 6.96 27.90 6.76
CA GLU A 305 8.03 27.34 5.92
C GLU A 305 8.76 28.45 5.14
N GLU A 306 8.04 29.35 4.48
CA GLU A 306 8.63 30.49 3.77
C GLU A 306 9.45 31.41 4.69
N LYS A 307 8.95 31.69 5.90
CA LYS A 307 9.70 32.48 6.89
C LYS A 307 10.95 31.75 7.37
N LEU A 308 10.89 30.44 7.52
CA LEU A 308 12.01 29.61 7.95
C LEU A 308 13.10 29.54 6.87
N ASP A 309 12.71 29.47 5.59
CA ASP A 309 13.61 29.57 4.45
C ASP A 309 14.27 30.95 4.34
N SER A 310 13.52 32.02 4.61
CA SER A 310 14.08 33.39 4.68
C SER A 310 15.12 33.55 5.80
N ILE A 311 14.86 32.97 6.98
CA ILE A 311 15.85 32.95 8.08
C ILE A 311 17.07 32.13 7.68
N THR A 312 16.86 30.97 7.06
CA THR A 312 17.96 30.08 6.63
C THR A 312 18.85 30.76 5.60
N SER A 313 18.27 31.43 4.61
CA SER A 313 19.04 32.20 3.61
C SER A 313 19.78 33.39 4.22
N SER A 314 19.17 34.09 5.18
CA SER A 314 19.81 35.16 5.93
C SER A 314 21.01 34.66 6.75
N LEU A 315 20.88 33.48 7.39
CA LEU A 315 21.96 32.82 8.11
C LEU A 315 23.09 32.34 7.18
N GLN A 316 22.77 31.90 5.96
CA GLN A 316 23.77 31.54 4.95
C GLN A 316 24.50 32.74 4.35
N ALA A 317 23.85 33.91 4.27
CA ALA A 317 24.46 35.15 3.79
C ALA A 317 25.38 35.82 4.84
N LEU A 318 25.13 35.57 6.13
CA LEU A 318 25.85 36.15 7.27
C LEU A 318 27.39 35.95 7.22
N PRO A 319 27.93 34.74 6.97
CA PRO A 319 29.37 34.52 6.84
C PRO A 319 30.01 35.33 5.72
N GLY A 320 29.31 35.51 4.59
CA GLY A 320 29.77 36.30 3.45
C GLY A 320 29.92 37.77 3.82
N LEU A 321 28.90 38.35 4.45
CA LEU A 321 28.94 39.73 4.94
C LEU A 321 30.00 39.93 6.03
N LEU A 322 30.16 38.96 6.94
CA LEU A 322 31.19 39.00 7.98
C LEU A 322 32.60 39.00 7.37
N SER A 323 32.83 38.17 6.34
CA SER A 323 34.12 38.11 5.63
C SER A 323 34.44 39.43 4.92
N GLN A 324 33.43 40.06 4.31
CA GLN A 324 33.58 41.36 3.65
C GLN A 324 33.90 42.46 4.66
N ALA A 325 33.21 42.49 5.82
CA ALA A 325 33.49 43.44 6.89
C ALA A 325 34.91 43.26 7.47
N ILE A 326 35.35 42.02 7.69
CA ILE A 326 36.71 41.72 8.17
C ILE A 326 37.76 42.18 7.14
N LEU A 327 37.55 41.88 5.86
CA LEU A 327 38.46 42.30 4.78
C LEU A 327 38.52 43.83 4.65
N GLN A 328 37.38 44.51 4.77
CA GLN A 328 37.31 45.95 4.73
C GLN A 328 38.01 46.58 5.93
N GLN A 329 37.89 46.00 7.12
CA GLN A 329 38.58 46.45 8.32
C GLN A 329 40.09 46.21 8.26
N GLN A 330 40.53 45.07 7.71
CA GLN A 330 41.96 44.82 7.47
C GLN A 330 42.54 45.80 6.44
N ARG A 331 41.83 46.09 5.36
CA ARG A 331 42.25 47.13 4.39
C ARG A 331 42.37 48.49 5.05
N HIS A 332 41.40 48.88 5.88
CA HIS A 332 41.45 50.15 6.60
C HIS A 332 42.64 50.25 7.56
N LEU A 333 43.02 49.14 8.22
CA LEU A 333 44.21 49.08 9.07
C LEU A 333 45.51 49.13 8.26
N LEU A 334 45.56 48.45 7.12
CA LEU A 334 46.68 48.50 6.20
C LEU A 334 46.88 49.89 5.60
N ASP A 335 45.81 50.53 5.14
CA ASP A 335 45.85 51.92 4.68
C ASP A 335 46.28 52.86 5.81
N GLY A 336 45.80 52.64 7.04
CA GLY A 336 46.27 53.38 8.22
C GLY A 336 47.78 53.21 8.47
N LEU A 337 48.31 52.00 8.37
CA LEU A 337 49.74 51.69 8.53
C LEU A 337 50.60 52.25 7.40
N VAL A 338 50.10 52.22 6.15
CA VAL A 338 50.76 52.82 4.99
C VAL A 338 50.75 54.34 5.10
N GLN A 339 49.65 54.95 5.56
CA GLN A 339 49.61 56.38 5.87
C GLN A 339 50.64 56.70 6.97
N HIS A 340 50.76 55.86 7.99
CA HIS A 340 51.68 56.06 9.11
C HIS A 340 53.14 55.88 8.70
N SER A 341 53.46 54.93 7.84
CA SER A 341 54.80 54.75 7.27
C SER A 341 55.15 55.90 6.32
N LEU A 342 54.19 56.34 5.50
CA LEU A 342 54.33 57.51 4.64
C LEU A 342 54.55 58.78 5.47
N THR A 343 53.89 58.95 6.62
CA THR A 343 54.17 60.06 7.54
C THR A 343 55.54 59.98 8.20
N LEU A 344 56.10 58.79 8.45
CA LEU A 344 57.47 58.62 8.95
C LEU A 344 58.51 58.97 7.88
N THR A 345 58.28 58.59 6.62
CA THR A 345 59.09 59.06 5.48
C THR A 345 58.83 60.53 5.10
N ARG A 346 57.67 61.08 5.47
CA ARG A 346 57.35 62.50 5.29
C ARG A 346 57.92 63.36 6.41
N ALA A 347 58.05 62.83 7.63
CA ALA A 347 58.77 63.49 8.72
C ALA A 347 60.29 63.58 8.44
N SER A 348 60.87 62.60 7.73
CA SER A 348 62.26 62.70 7.27
C SER A 348 62.46 63.65 6.06
N SER A 349 61.40 64.00 5.33
CA SER A 349 61.45 64.97 4.21
C SER A 349 60.88 66.36 4.53
N GLN A 350 60.10 66.53 5.59
CA GLN A 350 59.57 67.82 6.07
C GLN A 350 60.49 68.57 7.05
N ALA A 351 61.67 68.02 7.37
CA ALA A 351 62.76 68.81 7.93
C ALA A 351 63.39 69.78 6.90
N SER A 352 63.09 69.61 5.60
CA SER A 352 63.74 70.36 4.52
C SER A 352 62.93 71.51 3.92
N GLU A 353 61.63 71.66 4.20
CA GLU A 353 60.80 72.69 3.54
C GLU A 353 59.84 73.37 4.52
N ARG A 354 60.43 74.03 5.54
CA ARG A 354 59.83 75.23 6.14
C ARG A 354 59.80 76.31 5.09
N SER A 355 58.79 76.33 4.25
CA SER A 355 58.70 77.36 3.22
C SER A 355 57.31 77.41 2.58
N TRP A 356 56.50 78.37 3.06
CA TRP A 356 55.43 79.06 2.34
C TRP A 356 53.99 78.52 2.40
N SER A 357 53.11 79.40 2.94
CA SER A 357 51.68 79.64 2.64
C SER A 357 50.68 78.47 2.78
N SER A 358 49.75 78.46 3.72
CA SER A 358 48.57 79.33 3.94
C SER A 358 47.42 79.18 2.92
N SER A 359 46.31 78.61 3.43
CA SER A 359 44.92 79.10 3.35
C SER A 359 44.06 78.91 2.08
N ILE A 360 42.78 78.51 2.33
CA ILE A 360 41.48 78.90 1.70
C ILE A 360 40.57 77.67 1.43
N ARG A 361 39.51 77.41 2.26
CA ARG A 361 38.06 77.79 2.14
C ARG A 361 37.28 76.95 1.10
N ARG A 362 36.02 76.48 1.21
CA ARG A 362 34.71 76.80 1.87
C ARG A 362 33.85 75.49 1.78
N ARG A 363 32.95 75.08 2.69
CA ARG A 363 31.70 75.62 3.30
C ARG A 363 30.44 75.60 2.37
N ARG A 364 29.44 74.75 2.67
CA ARG A 364 28.00 75.07 2.98
C ARG A 364 27.01 73.87 2.86
N SER A 365 26.55 73.37 4.01
CA SER A 365 25.20 73.49 4.67
C SER A 365 23.84 73.38 3.92
N PRO A 366 22.74 73.03 4.66
CA PRO A 366 21.57 72.22 4.22
C PRO A 366 20.17 72.92 4.38
N SER A 367 19.05 72.13 4.34
CA SER A 367 17.64 72.39 4.78
C SER A 367 16.62 72.06 3.64
N THR A 368 15.38 71.55 3.76
CA THR A 368 14.24 71.81 4.68
C THR A 368 13.10 70.76 4.46
N ALA A 369 12.12 70.67 5.37
CA ALA A 369 10.99 69.70 5.47
C ALA A 369 9.67 70.14 4.74
N PRO A 370 8.43 69.82 5.22
CA PRO A 370 7.54 68.64 5.03
C PRO A 370 6.14 69.00 4.44
N HIS A 371 5.16 68.06 4.30
CA HIS A 371 3.66 68.23 4.35
C HIS A 371 2.97 66.82 4.19
N THR A 372 2.16 66.29 5.14
CA THR A 372 0.65 66.20 5.25
C THR A 372 -0.08 65.82 3.94
N SER A 373 -1.09 64.93 3.80
CA SER A 373 -2.27 64.49 4.59
C SER A 373 -2.91 63.26 3.87
N SER A 374 -3.43 62.24 4.55
CA SER A 374 -4.86 61.92 4.80
C SER A 374 -5.77 61.66 3.58
N ASP A 375 -6.43 60.49 3.59
CA ASP A 375 -7.81 60.11 3.15
C ASP A 375 -7.84 58.77 2.39
N SER A 376 -8.46 57.71 2.92
CA SER A 376 -9.92 57.43 3.10
C SER A 376 -10.48 56.70 1.88
N GLY A 377 -11.12 55.54 2.13
CA GLY A 377 -11.85 54.74 1.13
C GLY A 377 -11.74 53.25 1.37
#